data_AF-A0A0R3R0Z7-F1
#
_entry.id   AF-A0A0R3R0Z7-F1
#
_cell.length_a   1.000
_cell.length_b   1.000
_cell.length_c   1.000
_cell.angle_alpha   90.00
_cell.angle_beta   90.00
_cell.angle_gamma   90.00
#
_symmetry.space_group_name_H-M   'P 1'
#
loop_
_entity.id
_entity.type
_entity.pdbx_description
1 polymer ?
#
loop_
_entity_poly.entity_id
_entity_poly.type
_entity_poly.pdbx_seq_one_letter_code
_entity_poly.pdbx_strand_id
1 'polypeptide(L)'
;LDQSAIKKQLMDLRDLLMVVNPRLANYLESHNSDDMYFCFRWVLVVFKREFCFDDIMRLWEVLWTDLPCSNFHLLICVAILDQQMNFIIENKFFPLFQHVNDLSMHIDLNDTLTSAEAIFHQLAASQDKLPIHVCKILSLGDSSDSSEG
;
A
#
# COMPACT_ATOMS: atom_id res chain seq x y z
N LEU A 1 -2.58 -17.20 -9.59
CA LEU A 1 -3.16 -16.39 -8.51
C LEU A 1 -4.68 -16.47 -8.61
N ASP A 2 -5.34 -16.68 -7.48
CA ASP A 2 -6.80 -16.59 -7.38
C ASP A 2 -7.21 -15.10 -7.51
N GLN A 3 -8.12 -14.78 -8.44
CA GLN A 3 -8.63 -13.42 -8.60
C GLN A 3 -9.29 -12.91 -7.32
N SER A 4 -9.86 -13.80 -6.51
CA SER A 4 -10.46 -13.46 -5.22
C SER A 4 -9.43 -12.92 -4.23
N ALA A 5 -8.21 -13.47 -4.23
CA ALA A 5 -7.13 -13.06 -3.34
C ALA A 5 -6.59 -11.67 -3.69
N ILE A 6 -6.44 -11.36 -4.98
CA ILE A 6 -6.01 -10.02 -5.40
C ILE A 6 -7.08 -8.99 -5.06
N LYS A 7 -8.36 -9.32 -5.30
CA LYS A 7 -9.46 -8.42 -4.94
C LYS A 7 -9.47 -8.12 -3.44
N LYS A 8 -9.23 -9.13 -2.59
CA LYS A 8 -9.07 -8.93 -1.15
C LYS A 8 -7.93 -7.95 -0.84
N GLN A 9 -6.75 -8.14 -1.45
CA GLN A 9 -5.61 -7.24 -1.23
C GLN A 9 -5.89 -5.80 -1.67
N LEU A 10 -6.69 -5.59 -2.72
CA LEU A 10 -7.13 -4.25 -3.13
C LEU A 10 -8.11 -3.61 -2.12
N MET A 11 -8.98 -4.42 -1.50
CA MET A 11 -9.82 -3.95 -0.40
C MET A 11 -8.99 -3.64 0.86
N ASP A 12 -8.03 -4.51 1.20
CA ASP A 12 -7.09 -4.27 2.30
C ASP A 12 -6.28 -2.98 2.06
N LEU A 13 -5.87 -2.71 0.81
CA LEU A 13 -5.22 -1.47 0.39
C LEU A 13 -6.12 -0.24 0.59
N ARG A 14 -7.40 -0.31 0.23
CA ARG A 14 -8.39 0.76 0.46
C ARG A 14 -8.49 1.07 1.96
N ASP A 15 -8.60 0.04 2.79
CA ASP A 15 -8.76 0.19 4.24
C ASP A 15 -7.50 0.79 4.89
N LEU A 16 -6.30 0.35 4.47
CA LEU A 16 -5.04 0.98 4.88
C LEU A 16 -4.98 2.45 4.48
N LEU A 17 -5.33 2.78 3.23
CA LEU A 17 -5.31 4.16 2.74
C LEU A 17 -6.30 5.04 3.51
N MET A 18 -7.47 4.52 3.89
CA MET A 18 -8.46 5.26 4.67
C MET A 18 -7.93 5.68 6.05
N VAL A 19 -7.09 4.85 6.67
CA VAL A 19 -6.45 5.18 7.94
C VAL A 19 -5.29 6.16 7.76
N VAL A 20 -4.44 5.93 6.75
CA VAL A 20 -3.21 6.70 6.53
C VAL A 20 -3.52 8.09 5.97
N ASN A 21 -4.36 8.15 4.94
CA ASN A 21 -4.74 9.37 4.25
C ASN A 21 -6.25 9.37 3.91
N PRO A 22 -7.11 9.68 4.90
CA PRO A 22 -8.56 9.71 4.69
C PRO A 22 -8.99 10.73 3.64
N ARG A 23 -8.21 11.81 3.44
CA ARG A 23 -8.51 12.82 2.42
C ARG A 23 -8.38 12.23 1.01
N LEU A 24 -7.34 11.45 0.73
CA LEU A 24 -7.18 10.78 -0.55
C LEU A 24 -8.22 9.65 -0.72
N ALA A 25 -8.44 8.83 0.31
CA ALA A 25 -9.42 7.75 0.26
C ALA A 25 -10.85 8.25 -0.06
N ASN A 26 -11.30 9.29 0.65
CA ASN A 26 -12.62 9.90 0.40
C ASN A 26 -12.72 10.51 -1.01
N TYR A 27 -11.61 11.07 -1.52
CA TYR A 27 -11.57 11.59 -2.88
C TYR A 27 -11.72 10.46 -3.92
N LEU A 28 -11.05 9.33 -3.73
CA LEU A 28 -11.17 8.17 -4.63
C LEU A 28 -12.60 7.61 -4.61
N GLU A 29 -13.22 7.52 -3.44
CA GLU A 29 -14.61 7.10 -3.29
C GLU A 29 -15.59 8.02 -4.02
N SER A 30 -15.43 9.35 -3.90
CA SER A 30 -16.30 10.29 -4.63
C SER A 30 -16.14 10.23 -6.15
N HIS A 31 -15.07 9.60 -6.65
CA HIS A 31 -14.78 9.39 -8.07
C HIS A 31 -14.96 7.93 -8.51
N ASN A 32 -15.65 7.09 -7.71
CA ASN A 32 -15.89 5.67 -8.00
C ASN A 32 -14.60 4.88 -8.30
N SER A 33 -13.52 5.20 -7.58
CA SER A 33 -12.20 4.56 -7.71
C SER A 33 -11.77 3.92 -6.39
N ASP A 34 -12.69 3.70 -5.44
CA ASP A 34 -12.41 3.06 -4.15
C ASP A 34 -12.18 1.55 -4.24
N ASP A 35 -12.47 0.92 -5.39
CA ASP A 35 -12.13 -0.48 -5.66
C ASP A 35 -10.63 -0.72 -5.91
N MET A 36 -9.85 0.36 -6.03
CA MET A 36 -8.39 0.36 -6.22
C MET A 36 -7.89 -0.42 -7.45
N TYR A 37 -8.73 -0.70 -8.46
CA TYR A 37 -8.29 -1.49 -9.63
C TYR A 37 -7.16 -0.82 -10.43
N PHE A 38 -6.94 0.48 -10.29
CA PHE A 38 -5.78 1.15 -10.87
C PHE A 38 -4.44 0.65 -10.28
N CYS A 39 -4.44 0.13 -9.05
CA CYS A 39 -3.29 -0.53 -8.42
C CYS A 39 -3.20 -2.04 -8.73
N PHE A 40 -4.14 -2.62 -9.50
CA PHE A 40 -4.20 -4.07 -9.74
C PHE A 40 -2.87 -4.63 -10.26
N ARG A 41 -2.20 -3.90 -11.16
CA ARG A 41 -0.91 -4.30 -11.71
C ARG A 41 0.19 -4.37 -10.64
N TRP A 42 0.24 -3.39 -9.74
CA TRP A 42 1.24 -3.34 -8.69
C TRP A 42 1.19 -4.58 -7.81
N VAL A 43 -0.01 -5.00 -7.43
CA VAL A 43 -0.24 -6.19 -6.62
C VAL A 43 0.00 -7.47 -7.43
N LEU A 44 -0.56 -7.57 -8.64
CA LEU A 44 -0.49 -8.79 -9.45
C LEU A 44 0.94 -9.21 -9.78
N VAL A 45 1.80 -8.25 -10.15
CA VAL A 45 3.19 -8.54 -10.55
C VAL A 45 4.22 -7.99 -9.56
N VAL A 46 3.80 -7.68 -8.34
CA VAL A 46 4.66 -7.19 -7.24
C VAL A 46 5.61 -6.11 -7.74
N PHE A 47 5.04 -5.05 -8.31
CA PHE A 47 5.73 -3.87 -8.87
C PHE A 47 6.74 -4.12 -10.00
N LYS A 48 6.81 -5.32 -10.58
CA LYS A 48 7.78 -5.66 -11.64
C LYS A 48 7.82 -4.72 -12.86
N ARG A 49 6.74 -3.97 -13.07
CA ARG A 49 6.58 -3.02 -14.18
C ARG A 49 6.82 -1.56 -13.76
N GLU A 50 7.08 -1.28 -12.50
CA GLU A 50 7.24 0.09 -12.00
C GLU A 50 8.71 0.49 -11.80
N PHE A 51 9.60 -0.49 -11.65
CA PHE A 51 11.00 -0.27 -11.31
C PHE A 51 11.95 -0.83 -12.37
N CYS A 52 13.15 -0.24 -12.44
CA CYS A 52 14.24 -0.79 -13.23
C CYS A 52 14.70 -2.15 -12.67
N PHE A 53 15.55 -2.87 -13.40
CA PHE A 53 15.95 -4.22 -13.00
C PHE A 53 16.64 -4.25 -11.63
N ASP A 54 17.56 -3.32 -11.37
CA ASP A 54 18.31 -3.29 -10.10
C ASP A 54 17.38 -2.96 -8.92
N ASP A 55 16.50 -1.96 -9.10
CA ASP A 55 15.54 -1.55 -8.08
C ASP A 55 14.51 -2.65 -7.78
N ILE A 56 13.97 -3.33 -8.80
CA ILE A 56 13.00 -4.40 -8.54
C ILE A 56 13.62 -5.59 -7.82
N MET A 57 14.88 -5.93 -8.11
CA MET A 57 15.59 -6.98 -7.38
C MET A 57 15.72 -6.60 -5.91
N ARG A 58 16.16 -5.37 -5.62
CA ARG A 58 16.29 -4.88 -4.24
C ARG A 58 14.95 -4.81 -3.51
N LEU A 59 13.89 -4.37 -4.19
CA LEU A 59 12.54 -4.36 -3.63
C LEU A 59 12.10 -5.77 -3.24
N TRP A 60 12.33 -6.77 -4.09
CA TRP A 60 11.98 -8.15 -3.78
C TRP A 60 12.81 -8.73 -2.65
N GLU A 61 14.10 -8.41 -2.56
CA GLU A 61 14.93 -8.78 -1.42
C GLU A 61 14.35 -8.27 -0.10
N VAL A 62 13.90 -7.01 -0.07
CA VAL A 62 13.23 -6.42 1.10
C VAL A 62 11.92 -7.14 1.40
N LEU A 63 11.05 -7.33 0.40
CA LEU A 63 9.75 -7.99 0.60
C LEU A 63 9.89 -9.44 1.08
N TRP A 64 10.92 -10.16 0.66
CA TRP A 64 11.18 -11.54 1.10
C TRP A 64 11.66 -11.66 2.53
N THR A 65 12.06 -10.55 3.17
CA THR A 65 12.35 -10.57 4.61
C THR A 65 11.11 -10.77 5.47
N ASP A 66 9.91 -10.55 4.90
CA ASP A 66 8.63 -10.50 5.62
C ASP A 66 8.59 -9.44 6.73
N LEU A 67 9.51 -8.46 6.67
CA LEU A 67 9.60 -7.34 7.59
C LEU A 67 9.17 -6.03 6.91
N PRO A 68 8.65 -5.06 7.69
CA PRO A 68 8.28 -5.17 9.10
C PRO A 68 6.95 -5.91 9.33
N CYS A 69 6.21 -6.26 8.27
CA CYS A 69 4.95 -7.00 8.33
C CYS A 69 4.70 -7.81 7.06
N SER A 70 3.84 -8.83 7.14
CA SER A 70 3.62 -9.77 6.03
C SER A 70 2.90 -9.18 4.80
N ASN A 71 2.27 -8.01 4.93
CA ASN A 71 1.66 -7.30 3.80
C ASN A 71 2.38 -5.97 3.49
N PHE A 72 3.71 -5.93 3.65
CA PHE A 72 4.48 -4.71 3.44
C PHE A 72 4.34 -4.13 2.02
N HIS A 73 4.10 -4.97 1.00
CA HIS A 73 3.83 -4.52 -0.37
C HIS A 73 2.57 -3.63 -0.46
N LEU A 74 1.58 -3.80 0.43
CA LEU A 74 0.42 -2.91 0.47
C LEU A 74 0.79 -1.54 1.05
N LEU A 75 1.69 -1.47 2.03
CA LEU A 75 2.21 -0.20 2.53
C LEU A 75 3.04 0.53 1.48
N ILE A 76 3.74 -0.20 0.61
CA ILE A 76 4.41 0.39 -0.56
C ILE A 76 3.39 1.00 -1.53
N CYS A 77 2.26 0.33 -1.80
CA CYS A 77 1.16 0.93 -2.58
C CYS A 77 0.66 2.23 -1.92
N VAL A 78 0.40 2.21 -0.60
CA VAL A 78 -0.07 3.39 0.14
C VAL A 78 0.95 4.53 0.06
N ALA A 79 2.24 4.24 0.27
CA ALA A 79 3.30 5.24 0.20
C ALA A 79 3.36 5.93 -1.17
N ILE A 80 3.29 5.16 -2.27
CA ILE A 80 3.27 5.72 -3.62
C ILE A 80 2.03 6.61 -3.81
N LEU A 81 0.85 6.16 -3.37
CA LEU A 81 -0.38 6.95 -3.53
C LEU A 81 -0.36 8.23 -2.69
N ASP A 82 0.17 8.17 -1.48
CA ASP A 82 0.30 9.33 -0.60
C ASP A 82 1.23 10.40 -1.21
N GLN A 83 2.36 9.99 -1.78
CA GLN A 83 3.27 10.87 -2.51
C GLN A 83 2.61 11.53 -3.73
N GLN A 84 1.70 10.83 -4.41
CA GLN A 84 0.97 11.34 -5.58
C GLN A 84 -0.33 12.08 -5.24
N MET A 85 -0.71 12.16 -3.96
CA MET A 85 -1.99 12.72 -3.52
C MET A 85 -2.28 14.10 -4.11
N ASN A 86 -1.30 15.02 -4.04
CA ASN A 86 -1.50 16.40 -4.50
C ASN A 86 -1.82 16.43 -5.99
N PHE A 87 -1.07 15.66 -6.81
CA PHE A 87 -1.33 15.58 -8.24
C PHE A 87 -2.72 15.00 -8.52
N ILE A 88 -3.09 13.90 -7.86
CA ILE A 88 -4.38 13.21 -8.07
C ILE A 88 -5.57 14.13 -7.74
N ILE A 89 -5.48 14.88 -6.64
CA ILE A 89 -6.57 15.77 -6.18
C ILE A 89 -6.64 17.05 -7.03
N GLU A 90 -5.51 17.64 -7.40
CA GLU A 90 -5.47 18.87 -8.21
C GLU A 90 -5.89 18.60 -9.67
N ASN A 91 -5.50 17.45 -10.22
CA ASN A 91 -5.76 17.08 -11.61
C ASN A 91 -6.99 16.18 -11.75
N LYS A 92 -8.12 16.58 -11.16
CA LYS A 92 -9.35 15.76 -11.10
C LYS A 92 -9.94 15.26 -12.42
N PHE A 93 -9.57 15.89 -13.54
CA PHE A 93 -10.00 15.46 -14.87
C PHE A 93 -9.00 14.53 -15.55
N PHE A 94 -7.81 14.38 -14.99
CA PHE A 94 -6.80 13.48 -15.52
C PHE A 94 -7.13 12.04 -15.13
N PRO A 95 -7.09 11.07 -16.07
CA PRO A 95 -7.44 9.70 -15.74
C PRO A 95 -6.46 9.08 -14.73
N LEU A 96 -6.96 8.70 -13.55
CA LEU A 96 -6.15 8.11 -12.47
C LEU A 96 -5.36 6.88 -12.93
N PHE A 97 -6.00 5.99 -13.71
CA PHE A 97 -5.35 4.82 -14.29
C PHE A 97 -4.16 5.20 -15.18
N GLN A 98 -4.30 6.27 -15.97
CA GLN A 98 -3.21 6.75 -16.81
C GLN A 98 -2.08 7.32 -15.96
N HIS A 99 -2.40 8.13 -14.93
CA HIS A 99 -1.39 8.69 -14.03
C HIS A 99 -0.56 7.59 -13.38
N VAL A 100 -1.23 6.60 -12.80
CA VAL A 100 -0.60 5.44 -12.17
C VAL A 100 0.24 4.64 -13.16
N ASN A 101 -0.16 4.56 -14.43
CA ASN A 101 0.64 3.93 -15.46
C ASN A 101 1.90 4.71 -15.80
N ASP A 102 1.79 6.04 -15.87
CA ASP A 102 2.88 6.94 -16.23
C ASP A 102 3.94 7.04 -15.11
N LEU A 103 3.61 6.64 -13.87
CA LEU A 103 4.59 6.49 -12.77
C LEU A 103 5.63 5.39 -13.04
N SER A 104 5.36 4.47 -13.96
CA SER A 104 6.30 3.39 -14.29
C SER A 104 7.67 3.97 -14.63
N MET A 105 8.72 3.45 -13.98
CA MET A 105 10.12 3.89 -14.08
C MET A 105 10.43 5.28 -13.50
N HIS A 106 9.46 5.94 -12.85
CA HIS A 106 9.61 7.27 -12.26
C HIS A 106 9.41 7.28 -10.74
N ILE A 107 9.26 6.09 -10.12
CA ILE A 107 9.13 5.94 -8.67
C ILE A 107 10.53 5.80 -8.05
N ASP A 108 10.87 6.65 -7.08
CA ASP A 108 12.09 6.49 -6.29
C ASP A 108 11.91 5.38 -5.25
N LEU A 109 12.69 4.31 -5.38
CA LEU A 109 12.58 3.15 -4.50
C LEU A 109 12.95 3.47 -3.05
N ASN A 110 14.01 4.26 -2.81
CA ASN A 110 14.49 4.50 -1.44
C ASN A 110 13.49 5.37 -0.67
N ASP A 111 12.99 6.43 -1.31
CA ASP A 111 12.00 7.32 -0.72
C ASP A 111 10.68 6.58 -0.47
N THR A 112 10.29 5.69 -1.39
CA THR A 112 9.09 4.84 -1.24
C THR A 112 9.24 3.88 -0.06
N LEU A 113 10.35 3.15 0.03
CA LEU A 113 10.60 2.22 1.15
C LEU A 113 10.64 2.95 2.49
N THR A 114 11.32 4.09 2.54
CA THR A 114 11.40 4.93 3.75
C THR A 114 10.02 5.40 4.19
N SER A 115 9.20 5.84 3.23
CA SER A 115 7.83 6.29 3.48
C SER A 115 6.93 5.13 3.95
N ALA A 116 7.03 3.95 3.32
CA ALA A 116 6.27 2.76 3.71
C ALA A 116 6.62 2.27 5.11
N GLU A 117 7.91 2.27 5.46
CA GLU A 117 8.39 1.92 6.81
C GLU A 117 7.94 2.94 7.87
N ALA A 118 8.01 4.24 7.55
CA ALA A 118 7.51 5.29 8.43
C ALA A 118 6.00 5.16 8.70
N ILE A 119 5.21 4.87 7.66
CA ILE A 119 3.77 4.61 7.79
C ILE A 119 3.55 3.40 8.70
N PHE A 120 4.28 2.30 8.51
CA PHE A 120 4.18 1.14 9.39
C PHE A 120 4.41 1.52 10.86
N HIS A 121 5.51 2.22 11.15
CA HIS A 121 5.84 2.62 12.52
C HIS A 121 4.80 3.55 13.13
N GLN A 122 4.23 4.47 12.36
CA GLN A 122 3.16 5.35 12.82
C GLN A 122 1.89 4.55 13.17
N LEU A 123 1.52 3.58 12.33
CA LEU A 123 0.37 2.70 12.58
C LEU A 123 0.63 1.79 13.79
N ALA A 124 1.80 1.17 13.89
CA ALA A 124 2.19 0.35 15.03
C ALA A 124 2.17 1.15 16.34
N ALA A 125 2.70 2.38 16.35
CA ALA A 125 2.69 3.25 17.53
C ALA A 125 1.28 3.68 17.97
N SER A 126 0.29 3.56 17.08
CA SER A 126 -1.11 3.92 17.35
C SER A 126 -2.06 2.72 17.30
N GLN A 127 -1.54 1.49 17.39
CA GLN A 127 -2.31 0.25 17.21
C GLN A 127 -3.55 0.14 18.11
N ASP A 128 -3.50 0.70 19.33
CA ASP A 128 -4.63 0.68 20.29
C ASP A 128 -5.85 1.47 19.79
N LYS A 129 -5.66 2.34 18.79
CA LYS A 129 -6.70 3.18 18.19
C LYS A 129 -7.10 2.70 16.79
N LEU A 130 -6.40 1.70 16.25
CA LEU A 130 -6.64 1.21 14.91
C LEU A 130 -7.79 0.20 14.89
N PRO A 131 -8.57 0.16 13.80
CA PRO A 131 -9.54 -0.90 13.59
C PRO A 131 -8.85 -2.28 13.58
N ILE A 132 -9.47 -3.28 14.21
CA ILE A 132 -8.91 -4.64 14.35
C ILE A 132 -8.53 -5.25 12.99
N HIS A 133 -9.31 -4.98 11.93
CA HIS A 133 -9.00 -5.51 10.60
C HIS A 133 -7.71 -4.91 10.02
N VAL A 134 -7.41 -3.64 10.29
CA VAL A 134 -6.15 -2.99 9.89
C VAL A 134 -4.97 -3.57 10.63
N CYS A 135 -5.10 -3.82 11.94
CA CYS A 135 -4.08 -4.52 12.71
C CYS A 135 -3.79 -5.90 12.13
N LYS A 136 -4.83 -6.66 11.75
CA LYS A 136 -4.68 -7.97 11.11
C LYS A 136 -3.99 -7.90 9.75
N ILE A 137 -4.27 -6.88 8.93
CA ILE A 137 -3.58 -6.67 7.65
C ILE A 137 -2.08 -6.48 7.88
N LEU A 138 -1.69 -5.76 8.94
CA LEU A 138 -0.30 -5.43 9.24
C LEU A 138 0.37 -6.39 10.23
N SER A 139 -0.30 -7.49 10.61
CA SER A 139 0.18 -8.43 11.64
C SER A 139 0.54 -7.73 12.97
N LEU A 140 -0.15 -6.66 13.33
CA LEU A 140 0.03 -5.92 14.58
C LEU A 140 -0.78 -6.57 15.71
N GLY A 141 -0.18 -6.68 16.90
CA GLY A 141 -0.85 -7.18 18.11
C GLY A 141 -0.71 -8.68 18.38
N ASP A 142 0.12 -9.43 17.63
CA ASP A 142 0.35 -10.87 17.86
C ASP A 142 1.34 -11.18 19.01
N SER A 143 1.76 -10.15 19.76
CA SER A 143 2.63 -10.32 20.92
C SER A 143 1.81 -10.47 22.21
N SER A 144 1.22 -11.65 22.42
CA SER A 144 1.01 -12.36 23.71
C SER A 144 -0.34 -13.12 23.80
N ASP A 145 -0.37 -14.36 23.32
CA ASP A 145 -1.18 -15.46 23.88
C ASP A 145 -0.43 -16.79 23.70
N SER A 146 0.84 -16.81 24.14
CA SER A 146 1.70 -18.00 24.17
C SER A 146 2.30 -18.22 25.57
N SER A 147 1.49 -18.03 26.60
CA SER A 147 1.83 -18.47 27.95
C SER A 147 0.57 -18.91 28.68
N GLU A 148 0.10 -20.11 28.33
CA GLU A 148 -0.60 -21.02 29.23
C GLU A 148 -0.44 -22.46 28.70
N GLY A 149 0.49 -23.19 29.31
CA GLY A 149 0.79 -24.61 29.09
C GLY A 149 1.54 -25.14 30.29
#